data_AF-A0A2G5IS64-F1
#
_entry.id   AF-A0A2G5IS64-F1
#
_cell.length_a   1.000
_cell.length_b   1.000
_cell.length_c   1.000
_cell.angle_alpha   90.00
_cell.angle_beta   90.00
_cell.angle_gamma   90.00
#
_symmetry.space_group_name_H-M   'P 1'
#
loop_
_entity.id
_entity.type
_entity.pdbx_description
1 polymer ?
#
loop_
_entity_poly.entity_id
_entity_poly.type
_entity_poly.pdbx_seq_one_letter_code
_entity_poly.pdbx_strand_id
1 'polypeptide(L)'
;MEAEFFGYNPEEWVSARLLELVARHIDPTIALQINDANTVNHRRRTEIGNRYAKLLYASIPPDLGVSIEVHTDLDIMNSRVYVRIYWPMIQWRNWQPFGGGQGYGSQIYGYQEVNFFADGKGLQYFLPALAIRNRMVLVPAGQNSVFEATDEEDEVGPLQRDVIEVDFSDDAALEAAVIETGRMLRRELRREVAAYASFQQPGSWTYLDAAAHLEVPVGFVKRALQEEGEATEKAYRLLRCDIDQERIRHGRWTKIRLQVRNDSDLDFPDVTVTVSGPVQVLPAMISATLPAQETTIVELALNPADIGEFPIEIAFVLPEDQILAEWLPIHHVWLESLEPDRAP
;
A
#
# COMPACT_ATOMS: atom_id res chain seq x y z
N MET A 1 9.57 3.09 6.21
CA MET A 1 9.60 1.75 5.58
C MET A 1 11.01 1.20 5.59
N GLU A 2 11.19 -0.01 6.11
CA GLU A 2 12.48 -0.70 6.25
C GLU A 2 12.41 -2.06 5.54
N ALA A 3 13.55 -2.51 5.01
CA ALA A 3 13.74 -3.89 4.57
C ALA A 3 14.79 -4.58 5.44
N GLU A 4 14.49 -5.80 5.85
CA GLU A 4 15.36 -6.62 6.69
C GLU A 4 15.62 -7.95 5.99
N PHE A 5 16.88 -8.21 5.68
CA PHE A 5 17.33 -9.49 5.17
C PHE A 5 17.89 -10.35 6.30
N PHE A 6 17.37 -11.56 6.45
CA PHE A 6 17.81 -12.54 7.42
C PHE A 6 18.59 -13.64 6.70
N GLY A 7 19.84 -13.86 7.11
CA GLY A 7 20.71 -14.86 6.49
C GLY A 7 21.48 -15.68 7.51
N TYR A 8 21.91 -16.88 7.10
CA TYR A 8 22.84 -17.72 7.85
C TYR A 8 24.08 -17.94 7.00
N ASN A 9 25.18 -17.25 7.32
CA ASN A 9 26.28 -17.06 6.35
C ASN A 9 25.77 -16.57 5.00
N PRO A 10 25.04 -15.44 4.94
CA PRO A 10 24.55 -14.93 3.67
C PRO A 10 25.73 -14.74 2.74
N GLU A 11 25.71 -15.42 1.60
CA GLU A 11 26.71 -15.17 0.57
C GLU A 11 26.61 -13.69 0.19
N GLU A 12 27.75 -12.99 0.19
CA GLU A 12 27.80 -11.53 0.04
C GLU A 12 27.04 -11.06 -1.22
N TRP A 13 27.08 -11.89 -2.27
CA TRP A 13 26.35 -11.64 -3.52
C TRP A 13 24.83 -11.63 -3.36
N VAL A 14 24.23 -12.49 -2.52
CA VAL A 14 22.76 -12.53 -2.33
C VAL A 14 22.29 -11.23 -1.69
N SER A 15 22.99 -10.76 -0.66
CA SER A 15 22.64 -9.52 0.04
C SER A 15 22.82 -8.28 -0.86
N ALA A 16 23.89 -8.24 -1.65
CA ALA A 16 24.12 -7.17 -2.63
C ALA A 16 23.06 -7.17 -3.73
N ARG A 17 22.71 -8.36 -4.22
CA ARG A 17 21.69 -8.54 -5.26
C ARG A 17 20.30 -8.17 -4.76
N LEU A 18 19.93 -8.58 -3.54
CA LEU A 18 18.68 -8.15 -2.91
C LEU A 18 18.61 -6.63 -2.74
N LEU A 19 19.70 -5.98 -2.33
CA LEU A 19 19.74 -4.52 -2.23
C LEU A 19 19.47 -3.86 -3.60
N GLU A 20 20.12 -4.35 -4.66
CA GLU A 20 19.90 -3.88 -6.03
C GLU A 20 18.44 -4.09 -6.48
N LEU A 21 17.90 -5.30 -6.29
CA LEU A 21 16.55 -5.66 -6.72
C LEU A 21 15.47 -4.90 -5.95
N VAL A 22 15.61 -4.75 -4.63
CA VAL A 22 14.70 -3.93 -3.80
C VAL A 22 14.73 -2.48 -4.23
N ALA A 23 15.92 -1.91 -4.45
CA ALA A 23 16.05 -0.53 -4.92
C ALA A 23 15.43 -0.33 -6.30
N ARG A 24 15.58 -1.30 -7.21
CA ARG A 24 15.09 -1.23 -8.59
C ARG A 24 13.58 -1.44 -8.69
N HIS A 25 13.04 -2.44 -8.00
CA HIS A 25 11.67 -2.92 -8.24
C HIS A 25 10.67 -2.55 -7.15
N ILE A 26 11.15 -2.13 -5.96
CA ILE A 26 10.30 -1.72 -4.84
C ILE A 26 10.48 -0.23 -4.60
N ASP A 27 11.62 0.18 -4.03
CA ASP A 27 11.91 1.59 -3.75
C ASP A 27 13.42 1.81 -3.49
N PRO A 28 14.12 2.71 -4.21
CA PRO A 28 15.52 3.04 -4.04
C PRO A 28 15.85 3.74 -2.71
N THR A 29 14.84 4.19 -1.96
CA THR A 29 15.03 4.81 -0.64
C THR A 29 14.96 3.80 0.50
N ILE A 30 14.53 2.56 0.23
CA ILE A 30 14.55 1.49 1.23
C ILE A 30 16.00 1.09 1.50
N ALA A 31 16.43 1.24 2.75
CA ALA A 31 17.67 0.64 3.22
C ALA A 31 17.43 -0.85 3.51
N LEU A 32 18.38 -1.69 3.08
CA LEU A 32 18.41 -3.10 3.43
C LEU A 32 19.29 -3.31 4.66
N GLN A 33 18.67 -3.65 5.79
CA GLN A 33 19.38 -4.10 6.97
C GLN A 33 19.72 -5.59 6.85
N ILE A 34 20.98 -5.95 7.06
CA ILE A 34 21.43 -7.36 7.03
C ILE A 34 21.50 -7.90 8.47
N ASN A 35 20.69 -8.91 8.75
CA ASN A 35 20.63 -9.64 10.01
C ASN A 35 21.30 -11.02 9.84
N ASP A 36 22.58 -11.11 10.20
CA ASP A 36 23.35 -12.36 10.15
C ASP A 36 23.12 -13.22 11.41
N ALA A 37 22.41 -14.32 11.24
CA ALA A 37 22.11 -15.30 12.29
C ALA A 37 23.33 -16.17 12.67
N ASN A 38 24.41 -16.17 11.88
CA ASN A 38 25.64 -16.91 12.21
C ASN A 38 26.55 -16.18 13.22
N THR A 39 26.08 -15.09 13.84
CA THR A 39 26.83 -14.39 14.89
C THR A 39 27.18 -15.31 16.07
N VAL A 40 28.41 -15.18 16.58
CA VAL A 40 28.91 -15.91 17.77
C VAL A 40 28.26 -15.38 19.06
N ASN A 41 27.67 -14.19 19.03
CA ASN A 41 26.99 -13.60 20.18
C ASN A 41 25.58 -14.18 20.33
N HIS A 42 25.41 -15.03 21.34
CA HIS A 42 24.15 -15.68 21.67
C HIS A 42 22.98 -14.68 21.82
N ARG A 43 23.18 -13.58 22.55
CA ARG A 43 22.13 -12.58 22.76
C ARG A 43 21.64 -11.99 21.43
N ARG A 44 22.57 -11.65 20.55
CA ARG A 44 22.25 -11.08 19.22
C ARG A 44 21.52 -12.09 18.34
N ARG A 45 21.91 -13.36 18.41
CA ARG A 45 21.25 -14.46 17.71
C ARG A 45 19.79 -14.64 18.16
N THR A 46 19.53 -14.58 19.48
CA THR A 46 18.17 -14.59 20.04
C THR A 46 17.36 -13.36 19.60
N GLU A 47 17.96 -12.17 19.59
CA GLU A 47 17.31 -10.95 19.11
C GLU A 47 16.88 -11.06 17.64
N ILE A 48 17.74 -11.62 16.78
CA ILE A 48 17.44 -11.87 15.36
C ILE A 48 16.31 -12.90 15.21
N GLY A 49 16.36 -14.01 15.94
CA GLY A 49 15.30 -15.03 15.91
C GLY A 49 13.95 -14.48 16.39
N ASN A 50 13.95 -13.69 17.47
CA ASN A 50 12.75 -12.99 17.96
C ASN A 50 12.18 -12.01 16.92
N ARG A 51 13.03 -11.24 16.25
CA ARG A 51 12.59 -10.30 15.21
C ARG A 51 12.02 -11.04 14.01
N TYR A 52 12.69 -12.08 13.52
CA TYR A 52 12.21 -12.93 12.44
C TYR A 52 10.81 -13.47 12.74
N ALA A 53 10.63 -14.09 13.91
CA ALA A 53 9.37 -14.73 14.27
C ALA A 53 8.21 -13.73 14.38
N LYS A 54 8.48 -12.52 14.91
CA LYS A 54 7.49 -11.44 14.94
C LYS A 54 7.09 -10.98 13.54
N LEU A 55 8.05 -10.89 12.62
CA LEU A 55 7.80 -10.48 11.23
C LEU A 55 7.07 -11.56 10.45
N LEU A 56 7.41 -12.83 10.67
CA LEU A 56 6.68 -13.96 10.13
C LEU A 56 5.24 -13.99 10.66
N TYR A 57 5.06 -13.77 11.96
CA TYR A 57 3.75 -13.66 12.59
C TYR A 57 2.90 -12.53 12.00
N ALA A 58 3.49 -11.37 11.77
CA ALA A 58 2.81 -10.24 11.15
C ALA A 58 2.37 -10.51 9.70
N SER A 59 2.96 -11.51 9.02
CA SER A 59 2.52 -11.96 7.69
C SER A 59 1.36 -12.94 7.74
N ILE A 60 1.01 -13.48 8.92
CA ILE A 60 -0.07 -14.44 9.08
C ILE A 60 -1.38 -13.69 9.37
N PRO A 61 -2.44 -13.89 8.57
CA PRO A 61 -3.74 -13.30 8.83
C PRO A 61 -4.30 -13.66 10.22
N PRO A 62 -4.90 -12.69 10.95
CA PRO A 62 -5.37 -12.91 12.32
C PRO A 62 -6.52 -13.92 12.42
N ASP A 63 -7.26 -14.16 11.33
CA ASP A 63 -8.36 -15.12 11.25
C ASP A 63 -7.90 -16.58 11.28
N LEU A 64 -6.62 -16.86 11.02
CA LEU A 64 -6.07 -18.21 11.13
C LEU A 64 -5.84 -18.65 12.59
N GLY A 65 -6.01 -17.74 13.56
CA GLY A 65 -5.89 -18.06 14.99
C GLY A 65 -4.50 -18.54 15.40
N VAL A 66 -3.50 -18.30 14.56
CA VAL A 66 -2.11 -18.66 14.80
C VAL A 66 -1.57 -17.78 15.91
N SER A 67 -0.75 -18.35 16.79
CA SER A 67 0.18 -17.54 17.58
C SER A 67 1.58 -18.10 17.45
N ILE A 68 2.55 -17.21 17.24
CA ILE A 68 3.97 -17.56 17.19
C ILE A 68 4.61 -17.11 18.48
N GLU A 69 5.09 -18.06 19.28
CA GLU A 69 5.91 -17.78 20.45
C GLU A 69 7.35 -18.15 20.18
N VAL A 70 8.26 -17.27 20.60
CA VAL A 70 9.69 -17.56 20.58
C VAL A 70 10.13 -17.90 21.98
N HIS A 71 10.56 -19.14 22.17
CA HIS A 71 11.13 -19.60 23.42
C HIS A 71 12.64 -19.66 23.30
N THR A 72 13.33 -19.28 24.36
CA THR A 72 14.80 -19.36 24.43
C THR A 72 15.14 -20.22 25.65
N ASP A 73 15.44 -21.50 25.42
CA ASP A 73 15.92 -22.38 26.49
C ASP A 73 17.44 -22.28 26.59
N LEU A 74 17.91 -21.87 27.77
CA LEU A 74 19.30 -21.94 28.19
C LEU A 74 19.51 -23.27 28.93
N ASP A 75 19.66 -24.37 28.21
CA ASP A 75 20.17 -25.58 28.84
C ASP A 75 21.70 -25.53 28.88
N ILE A 76 22.31 -26.08 29.93
CA ILE A 76 23.73 -25.92 30.34
C ILE A 76 24.73 -26.26 29.21
N MET A 77 24.28 -26.89 28.12
CA MET A 77 25.11 -27.38 27.02
C MET A 77 24.71 -26.88 25.62
N ASN A 78 23.56 -26.20 25.42
CA ASN A 78 23.18 -25.65 24.11
C ASN A 78 21.95 -24.73 24.22
N SER A 79 21.99 -23.57 23.58
CA SER A 79 20.86 -22.66 23.54
C SER A 79 19.90 -23.02 22.41
N ARG A 80 18.63 -23.27 22.74
CA ARG A 80 17.59 -23.55 21.74
C ARG A 80 16.68 -22.33 21.64
N VAL A 81 16.63 -21.70 20.48
CA VAL A 81 15.48 -20.84 20.15
C VAL A 81 14.54 -21.68 19.29
N TYR A 82 13.25 -21.67 19.58
CA TYR A 82 12.23 -22.35 18.79
C TYR A 82 11.00 -21.47 18.61
N VAL A 83 10.37 -21.61 17.45
CA VAL A 83 9.10 -20.98 17.11
C VAL A 83 8.01 -21.99 17.42
N ARG A 84 7.19 -21.71 18.42
CA ARG A 84 5.96 -22.44 18.70
C ARG A 84 4.85 -21.82 17.91
N ILE A 85 4.15 -22.63 17.14
CA ILE A 85 2.99 -22.22 16.36
C ILE A 85 1.79 -22.88 17.01
N TYR A 86 0.93 -22.06 17.60
CA TYR A 86 -0.31 -22.52 18.20
C TYR A 86 -1.42 -22.44 17.18
N TRP A 87 -2.20 -23.53 17.08
CA TRP A 87 -3.37 -23.61 16.23
C TRP A 87 -4.59 -23.94 17.09
N PRO A 88 -5.74 -23.27 16.86
CA PRO A 88 -6.98 -23.66 17.50
C PRO A 88 -7.47 -24.98 16.85
N MET A 89 -7.11 -26.11 17.45
CA MET A 89 -7.62 -27.41 17.00
C MET A 89 -8.88 -27.78 17.78
N ILE A 90 -9.89 -28.29 17.07
CA ILE A 90 -11.03 -28.96 17.69
C ILE A 90 -10.68 -30.44 17.75
N GLN A 91 -9.92 -30.85 18.79
CA GLN A 91 -9.75 -32.27 19.02
C GLN A 91 -11.07 -32.87 19.55
N TRP A 92 -11.68 -33.72 18.73
CA TRP A 92 -12.75 -34.61 19.18
C TRP A 92 -12.13 -35.70 20.05
N ARG A 93 -11.96 -35.39 21.33
CA ARG A 93 -11.53 -36.39 22.29
C ARG A 93 -12.68 -37.39 22.45
N ASN A 94 -12.55 -38.56 21.81
CA ASN A 94 -13.41 -39.72 22.05
C ASN A 94 -13.13 -40.29 23.45
N TRP A 95 -13.43 -39.52 24.49
CA TRP A 95 -13.53 -40.04 25.83
C TRP A 95 -14.89 -40.74 25.91
N GLN A 96 -14.91 -42.05 25.62
CA GLN A 96 -16.06 -42.87 25.99
C GLN A 96 -16.01 -43.05 27.51
N PRO A 97 -16.95 -42.49 28.29
CA PRO A 97 -17.18 -43.03 29.60
C PRO A 97 -17.61 -44.50 29.40
N PHE A 98 -17.15 -45.41 30.26
CA PHE A 98 -17.69 -46.76 30.33
C PHE A 98 -19.22 -46.68 30.45
N GLY A 99 -19.96 -46.84 29.33
CA GLY A 99 -21.41 -46.68 29.29
C GLY A 99 -21.98 -45.70 28.25
N GLY A 100 -21.54 -45.73 26.99
CA GLY A 100 -22.39 -45.39 25.83
C GLY A 100 -22.95 -43.96 25.71
N GLY A 101 -22.29 -42.93 26.25
CA GLY A 101 -22.69 -41.52 26.07
C GLY A 101 -21.94 -40.81 24.93
N GLN A 102 -22.61 -39.88 24.24
CA GLN A 102 -22.04 -39.01 23.19
C GLN A 102 -20.79 -38.26 23.69
N GLY A 103 -19.73 -38.26 22.89
CA GLY A 103 -18.48 -37.55 23.21
C GLY A 103 -18.68 -36.04 23.27
N TYR A 104 -18.03 -35.38 24.23
CA TYR A 104 -17.91 -33.93 24.28
C TYR A 104 -16.67 -33.52 23.48
N GLY A 105 -16.84 -32.70 22.44
CA GLY A 105 -15.72 -32.02 21.80
C GLY A 105 -15.16 -30.98 22.76
N SER A 106 -13.89 -31.11 23.14
CA SER A 106 -13.15 -30.05 23.86
C SER A 106 -12.24 -29.35 22.87
N GLN A 107 -12.37 -28.03 22.72
CA GLN A 107 -11.32 -27.24 22.06
C GLN A 107 -10.04 -27.36 22.89
N ILE A 108 -9.00 -27.93 22.29
CA ILE A 108 -7.66 -27.99 22.89
C ILE A 108 -6.74 -27.31 21.89
N TYR A 109 -5.98 -26.30 22.33
CA TYR A 109 -4.95 -25.70 21.49
C TYR A 109 -3.82 -26.71 21.31
N GLY A 110 -3.64 -27.19 20.08
CA GLY A 110 -2.43 -27.92 19.73
C GLY A 110 -1.31 -26.94 19.42
N TYR A 111 -0.08 -27.36 19.70
CA TYR A 111 1.11 -26.58 19.39
C TYR A 111 2.08 -27.43 18.59
N GLN A 112 2.68 -26.83 17.55
CA GLN A 112 3.83 -27.39 16.86
C GLN A 112 5.06 -26.62 17.31
N GLU A 113 6.08 -27.33 17.80
CA GLU A 113 7.38 -26.73 18.12
C GLU A 113 8.32 -26.89 16.93
N VAL A 114 8.66 -25.79 16.28
CA VAL A 114 9.69 -25.80 15.24
C VAL A 114 10.97 -25.20 15.80
N ASN A 115 11.96 -26.08 16.02
CA ASN A 115 13.23 -25.70 16.61
C ASN A 115 14.08 -24.87 15.65
N PHE A 116 14.19 -23.58 15.94
CA PHE A 116 14.89 -22.57 15.14
C PHE A 116 16.42 -22.78 15.16
N PHE A 117 17.00 -23.27 16.26
CA PHE A 117 18.46 -23.49 16.41
C PHE A 117 18.84 -24.88 16.91
N ALA A 118 18.02 -25.91 16.73
CA ALA A 118 18.44 -27.28 17.05
C ALA A 118 19.65 -27.70 16.18
N ASP A 119 20.70 -28.16 16.85
CA ASP A 119 22.01 -28.58 16.36
C ASP A 119 22.10 -28.82 14.84
N GLY A 120 22.62 -27.80 14.13
CA GLY A 120 23.16 -27.94 12.77
C GLY A 120 22.18 -28.12 11.62
N LYS A 121 20.85 -28.09 11.86
CA LYS A 121 19.86 -28.26 10.77
C LYS A 121 18.66 -27.31 10.78
N GLY A 122 18.34 -26.59 11.87
CA GLY A 122 17.10 -25.79 11.96
C GLY A 122 17.07 -24.51 11.10
N LEU A 123 18.06 -23.64 11.25
CA LEU A 123 18.05 -22.29 10.65
C LEU A 123 18.02 -22.25 9.12
N GLN A 124 18.67 -23.21 8.49
CA GLN A 124 18.78 -23.31 7.03
C GLN A 124 17.44 -23.59 6.34
N TYR A 125 16.40 -23.98 7.09
CA TYR A 125 15.03 -24.12 6.58
C TYR A 125 14.24 -22.80 6.62
N PHE A 126 14.67 -21.83 7.44
CA PHE A 126 13.97 -20.56 7.65
C PHE A 126 14.68 -19.36 7.03
N LEU A 127 15.96 -19.55 6.69
CA LEU A 127 16.85 -18.55 6.12
C LEU A 127 17.44 -19.11 4.83
N PRO A 128 17.70 -18.28 3.82
CA PRO A 128 17.52 -16.82 3.80
C PRO A 128 16.06 -16.34 3.72
N ALA A 129 15.77 -15.14 4.22
CA ALA A 129 14.43 -14.55 4.17
C ALA A 129 14.47 -13.01 4.10
N LEU A 130 13.44 -12.40 3.50
CA LEU A 130 13.32 -10.95 3.37
C LEU A 130 12.00 -10.47 3.98
N ALA A 131 12.10 -9.47 4.85
CA ALA A 131 10.97 -8.73 5.36
C ALA A 131 10.97 -7.30 4.82
N ILE A 132 9.78 -6.79 4.53
CA ILE A 132 9.57 -5.39 4.12
C ILE A 132 8.33 -4.89 4.85
N ARG A 133 8.39 -3.65 5.36
CA ARG A 133 7.23 -3.00 6.00
C ARG A 133 6.68 -3.81 7.19
N ASN A 134 7.58 -4.24 8.08
CA ASN A 134 7.25 -4.97 9.31
C ASN A 134 6.54 -6.32 9.11
N ARG A 135 6.68 -6.95 7.94
CA ARG A 135 6.23 -8.33 7.70
C ARG A 135 7.19 -9.10 6.80
N MET A 136 7.22 -10.42 6.92
CA MET A 136 7.94 -11.29 6.01
C MET A 136 7.30 -11.27 4.62
N VAL A 137 8.10 -11.18 3.56
CA VAL A 137 7.63 -11.15 2.16
C VAL A 137 8.28 -12.23 1.30
N LEU A 138 9.55 -12.60 1.55
CA LEU A 138 10.21 -13.72 0.88
C LEU A 138 10.74 -14.71 1.90
N VAL A 139 10.57 -15.99 1.62
CA VAL A 139 11.07 -17.10 2.45
C VAL A 139 11.64 -18.23 1.59
N PRO A 140 12.44 -19.15 2.14
CA PRO A 140 12.98 -20.26 1.37
C PRO A 140 11.87 -21.12 0.76
N ALA A 141 12.12 -21.67 -0.42
CA ALA A 141 11.23 -22.63 -1.03
C ALA A 141 10.99 -23.87 -0.14
N GLY A 142 9.75 -24.35 -0.09
CA GLY A 142 9.33 -25.50 0.72
C GLY A 142 8.98 -25.17 2.17
N GLN A 143 8.95 -23.89 2.57
CA GLN A 143 8.64 -23.53 3.95
C GLN A 143 7.20 -23.87 4.35
N ASN A 144 6.23 -23.78 3.43
CA ASN A 144 4.84 -24.19 3.63
C ASN A 144 4.75 -25.64 4.10
N SER A 145 5.53 -26.54 3.52
CA SER A 145 5.53 -27.95 3.91
C SER A 145 5.99 -28.19 5.35
N VAL A 146 6.77 -27.26 5.93
CA VAL A 146 7.19 -27.32 7.34
C VAL A 146 6.03 -26.99 8.28
N PHE A 147 5.10 -26.14 7.83
CA PHE A 147 3.89 -25.77 8.57
C PHE A 147 2.72 -26.75 8.34
N GLU A 148 2.73 -27.51 7.24
CA GLU A 148 1.70 -28.50 6.88
C GLU A 148 1.89 -29.87 7.56
N ALA A 149 3.09 -30.19 8.05
CA ALA A 149 3.40 -31.48 8.63
C ALA A 149 2.98 -31.59 10.12
N THR A 150 1.67 -31.65 10.37
CA THR A 150 1.12 -32.25 11.60
C THR A 150 0.76 -33.71 11.32
N ASP A 151 1.24 -34.64 12.17
CA ASP A 151 0.94 -36.08 12.09
C ASP A 151 -0.57 -36.42 12.28
N GLU A 152 -1.42 -35.42 12.52
CA GLU A 152 -2.88 -35.54 12.62
C GLU A 152 -3.52 -34.88 11.38
N GLU A 153 -4.40 -35.63 10.70
CA GLU A 153 -5.02 -35.39 9.38
C GLU A 153 -5.93 -34.15 9.25
N ASP A 154 -5.48 -32.98 9.70
CA ASP A 154 -6.14 -31.71 9.36
C ASP A 154 -5.19 -30.86 8.51
N GLU A 155 -5.45 -30.87 7.19
CA GLU A 155 -4.74 -30.11 6.17
C GLU A 155 -4.70 -28.62 6.54
N VAL A 156 -3.58 -28.19 7.13
CA VAL A 156 -3.26 -26.78 7.29
C VAL A 156 -3.10 -26.20 5.88
N GLY A 157 -3.90 -25.21 5.52
CA GLY A 157 -3.74 -24.52 4.24
C GLY A 157 -2.37 -23.82 4.14
N PRO A 158 -1.83 -23.60 2.91
CA PRO A 158 -0.52 -22.98 2.72
C PRO A 158 -0.46 -21.59 3.39
N LEU A 159 0.74 -21.12 3.78
CA LEU A 159 0.92 -19.72 4.18
C LEU A 159 0.28 -18.85 3.10
N GLN A 160 -0.67 -18.01 3.50
CA GLN A 160 -1.47 -17.24 2.56
C GLN A 160 -0.63 -16.30 1.69
N ARG A 161 -1.26 -15.87 0.59
CA ARG A 161 -0.77 -15.25 -0.66
C ARG A 161 0.32 -14.15 -0.58
N ASP A 162 0.66 -13.64 0.59
CA ASP A 162 1.51 -12.45 0.75
C ASP A 162 2.97 -12.75 1.10
N VAL A 163 3.31 -14.03 1.33
CA VAL A 163 4.69 -14.50 1.47
C VAL A 163 5.05 -15.37 0.27
N ILE A 164 6.12 -15.03 -0.44
CA ILE A 164 6.57 -15.74 -1.63
C ILE A 164 7.73 -16.67 -1.24
N GLU A 165 7.53 -17.95 -1.53
CA GLU A 165 8.58 -18.96 -1.48
C GLU A 165 9.53 -18.82 -2.67
N VAL A 166 10.84 -18.76 -2.40
CA VAL A 166 11.84 -18.56 -3.44
C VAL A 166 13.11 -19.35 -3.17
N ASP A 167 13.72 -19.85 -4.24
CA ASP A 167 15.09 -20.35 -4.20
C ASP A 167 16.04 -19.15 -4.31
N PHE A 168 16.67 -18.77 -3.20
CA PHE A 168 17.59 -17.64 -3.16
C PHE A 168 18.93 -17.91 -3.87
N SER A 169 19.18 -19.14 -4.30
CA SER A 169 20.34 -19.48 -5.14
C SER A 169 20.10 -19.26 -6.64
N ASP A 170 18.84 -19.13 -7.05
CA ASP A 170 18.44 -18.82 -8.43
C ASP A 170 18.14 -17.32 -8.58
N ASP A 171 19.05 -16.61 -9.26
CA ASP A 171 18.93 -15.16 -9.49
C ASP A 171 17.64 -14.77 -10.23
N ALA A 172 17.20 -15.60 -11.20
CA ALA A 172 16.01 -15.32 -11.98
C ALA A 172 14.74 -15.51 -11.13
N ALA A 173 14.72 -16.54 -10.29
CA ALA A 173 13.63 -16.76 -9.33
C ALA A 173 13.58 -15.63 -8.30
N LEU A 174 14.74 -15.19 -7.79
CA LEU A 174 14.86 -14.09 -6.84
C LEU A 174 14.36 -12.76 -7.44
N GLU A 175 14.78 -12.43 -8.65
CA GLU A 175 14.32 -11.22 -9.35
C GLU A 175 12.81 -11.26 -9.59
N ALA A 176 12.27 -12.39 -10.06
CA ALA A 176 10.83 -12.56 -10.26
C ALA A 176 10.03 -12.38 -8.96
N ALA A 177 10.52 -12.95 -7.85
CA ALA A 177 9.88 -12.84 -6.55
C ALA A 177 9.91 -11.40 -6.00
N VAL A 178 11.01 -10.67 -6.17
CA VAL A 178 11.11 -9.26 -5.76
C VAL A 178 10.22 -8.36 -6.62
N ILE A 179 10.12 -8.62 -7.93
CA ILE A 179 9.20 -7.90 -8.82
C ILE A 179 7.74 -8.09 -8.37
N GLU A 180 7.35 -9.33 -8.08
CA GLU A 180 6.00 -9.62 -7.63
C GLU A 180 5.72 -9.01 -6.24
N THR A 181 6.67 -9.09 -5.31
CA THR A 181 6.61 -8.39 -4.02
C THR A 181 6.38 -6.89 -4.21
N GLY A 182 7.12 -6.26 -5.13
CA GLY A 182 6.93 -4.84 -5.46
C GLY A 182 5.52 -4.52 -5.99
N ARG A 183 4.96 -5.38 -6.85
CA ARG A 183 3.57 -5.23 -7.33
C ARG A 183 2.56 -5.37 -6.20
N MET A 184 2.74 -6.38 -5.35
CA MET A 184 1.85 -6.62 -4.21
C MET A 184 1.83 -5.44 -3.24
N LEU A 185 3.01 -4.97 -2.83
CA LEU A 185 3.15 -3.82 -1.92
C LEU A 185 2.55 -2.55 -2.51
N ARG A 186 2.74 -2.29 -3.82
CA ARG A 186 2.10 -1.13 -4.48
C ARG A 186 0.58 -1.25 -4.47
N ARG A 187 0.03 -2.43 -4.79
CA ARG A 187 -1.42 -2.67 -4.80
C ARG A 187 -2.03 -2.48 -3.40
N GLU A 188 -1.36 -2.95 -2.37
CA GLU A 188 -1.78 -2.73 -0.97
C GLU A 188 -1.74 -1.25 -0.61
N LEU A 189 -0.63 -0.58 -0.92
CA LEU A 189 -0.48 0.84 -0.62
C LEU A 189 -1.56 1.68 -1.30
N ARG A 190 -1.94 1.37 -2.55
CA ARG A 190 -3.07 2.02 -3.23
C ARG A 190 -4.36 1.90 -2.42
N ARG A 191 -4.68 0.69 -1.94
CA ARG A 191 -5.90 0.43 -1.16
C ARG A 191 -5.89 1.20 0.16
N GLU A 192 -4.75 1.24 0.83
CA GLU A 192 -4.60 1.97 2.10
C GLU A 192 -4.67 3.48 1.92
N VAL A 193 -4.06 4.02 0.86
CA VAL A 193 -4.17 5.44 0.50
C VAL A 193 -5.61 5.78 0.15
N ALA A 194 -6.31 4.94 -0.62
CA ALA A 194 -7.72 5.13 -0.92
C ALA A 194 -8.60 5.09 0.34
N ALA A 195 -8.34 4.13 1.24
CA ALA A 195 -9.02 4.07 2.52
C ALA A 195 -8.76 5.34 3.34
N TYR A 196 -7.50 5.77 3.47
CA TYR A 196 -7.12 7.00 4.17
C TYR A 196 -7.85 8.22 3.59
N ALA A 197 -7.80 8.40 2.26
CA ALA A 197 -8.44 9.50 1.55
C ALA A 197 -9.95 9.55 1.76
N SER A 198 -10.63 8.38 1.80
CA SER A 198 -12.07 8.30 2.01
C SER A 198 -12.55 8.85 3.36
N PHE A 199 -11.66 8.91 4.36
CA PHE A 199 -11.96 9.51 5.67
C PHE A 199 -11.63 11.00 5.76
N GLN A 200 -10.99 11.57 4.73
CA GLN A 200 -10.64 12.98 4.68
C GLN A 200 -11.71 13.78 3.92
N GLN A 201 -11.74 15.09 4.17
CA GLN A 201 -12.54 15.96 3.30
C GLN A 201 -11.88 16.04 1.92
N PRO A 202 -12.69 16.14 0.84
CA PRO A 202 -12.18 16.42 -0.50
C PRO A 202 -11.15 17.55 -0.53
N GLY A 203 -9.96 17.27 -1.08
CA GLY A 203 -8.87 18.24 -1.23
C GLY A 203 -8.16 18.66 0.07
N SER A 204 -8.45 18.03 1.21
CA SER A 204 -7.87 18.40 2.52
C SER A 204 -6.57 17.68 2.88
N TRP A 205 -6.12 16.72 2.07
CA TRP A 205 -4.96 15.88 2.36
C TRP A 205 -3.95 15.89 1.21
N THR A 206 -2.70 15.59 1.52
CA THR A 206 -1.59 15.54 0.56
C THR A 206 -0.89 14.18 0.60
N TYR A 207 -0.10 13.85 -0.43
CA TYR A 207 0.72 12.62 -0.38
C TYR A 207 1.69 12.58 0.81
N LEU A 208 2.10 13.74 1.33
CA LEU A 208 2.92 13.82 2.53
C LEU A 208 2.15 13.32 3.76
N ASP A 209 0.88 13.72 3.90
CA ASP A 209 0.02 13.31 5.00
C ASP A 209 -0.26 11.80 4.95
N ALA A 210 -0.59 11.28 3.77
CA ALA A 210 -0.81 9.85 3.56
C ALA A 210 0.47 9.04 3.84
N ALA A 211 1.63 9.50 3.36
CA ALA A 211 2.92 8.86 3.60
C ALA A 211 3.28 8.82 5.09
N ALA A 212 3.04 9.93 5.81
CA ALA A 212 3.27 10.03 7.25
C ALA A 212 2.33 9.09 8.03
N HIS A 213 1.04 9.04 7.66
CA HIS A 213 0.06 8.16 8.29
C HIS A 213 0.37 6.67 8.09
N LEU A 214 0.83 6.31 6.89
CA LEU A 214 1.12 4.93 6.49
C LEU A 214 2.56 4.50 6.77
N GLU A 215 3.39 5.39 7.35
CA GLU A 215 4.80 5.19 7.70
C GLU A 215 5.69 4.74 6.52
N VAL A 216 5.38 5.25 5.31
CA VAL A 216 6.10 4.97 4.07
C VAL A 216 6.75 6.24 3.48
N PRO A 217 7.79 6.12 2.65
CA PRO A 217 8.33 7.24 1.90
C PRO A 217 7.28 7.82 0.95
N VAL A 218 7.24 9.16 0.82
CA VAL A 218 6.37 9.86 -0.14
C VAL A 218 6.58 9.37 -1.58
N GLY A 219 7.84 9.09 -1.95
CA GLY A 219 8.18 8.54 -3.27
C GLY A 219 7.56 7.16 -3.54
N PHE A 220 7.33 6.36 -2.50
CA PHE A 220 6.68 5.06 -2.61
C PHE A 220 5.18 5.22 -2.90
N VAL A 221 4.51 6.16 -2.21
CA VAL A 221 3.11 6.53 -2.47
C VAL A 221 2.93 7.01 -3.90
N LYS A 222 3.77 7.96 -4.34
CA LYS A 222 3.71 8.50 -5.71
C LYS A 222 3.89 7.42 -6.77
N ARG A 223 4.86 6.51 -6.62
CA ARG A 223 5.05 5.39 -7.55
C ARG A 223 3.94 4.36 -7.52
N ALA A 224 3.36 4.10 -6.35
CA ALA A 224 2.23 3.21 -6.26
C ALA A 224 1.07 3.74 -7.10
N LEU A 225 0.78 5.04 -7.03
CA LEU A 225 -0.32 5.67 -7.76
C LEU A 225 0.02 6.02 -9.21
N GLN A 226 1.30 6.07 -9.59
CA GLN A 226 1.75 6.60 -10.89
C GLN A 226 1.05 5.96 -12.11
N GLU A 227 0.99 4.64 -12.22
CA GLU A 227 0.38 3.98 -13.38
C GLU A 227 -1.10 4.34 -13.55
N GLU A 228 -1.83 4.44 -12.44
CA GLU A 228 -3.24 4.80 -12.41
C GLU A 228 -3.42 6.29 -12.67
N GLY A 229 -2.59 7.12 -12.03
CA GLY A 229 -2.49 8.55 -12.29
C GLY A 229 -2.25 8.88 -13.75
N GLU A 230 -1.29 8.23 -14.42
CA GLU A 230 -1.00 8.43 -15.85
C GLU A 230 -2.15 7.99 -16.77
N ALA A 231 -2.86 6.92 -16.41
CA ALA A 231 -4.02 6.45 -17.17
C ALA A 231 -5.20 7.42 -17.03
N THR A 232 -5.50 7.83 -15.80
CA THR A 232 -6.55 8.80 -15.49
C THR A 232 -6.23 10.17 -16.10
N GLU A 233 -5.01 10.69 -15.91
CA GLU A 233 -4.57 11.98 -16.46
C GLU A 233 -4.79 12.05 -17.99
N LYS A 234 -4.49 10.98 -18.73
CA LYS A 234 -4.72 10.93 -20.18
C LYS A 234 -6.18 11.17 -20.56
N ALA A 235 -7.13 10.65 -19.80
CA ALA A 235 -8.55 10.88 -20.03
C ALA A 235 -8.92 12.34 -19.76
N TYR A 236 -8.48 12.91 -18.63
CA TYR A 236 -8.77 14.30 -18.26
C TYR A 236 -8.14 15.33 -19.21
N ARG A 237 -6.99 15.03 -19.83
CA ARG A 237 -6.37 15.92 -20.84
C ARG A 237 -7.23 16.13 -22.08
N LEU A 238 -8.24 15.29 -22.32
CA LEU A 238 -9.20 15.44 -23.41
C LEU A 238 -10.39 16.34 -23.02
N LEU A 239 -10.45 16.82 -21.79
CA LEU A 239 -11.36 17.89 -21.39
C LEU A 239 -10.82 19.23 -21.92
N ARG A 240 -11.71 20.05 -22.47
CA ARG A 240 -11.41 21.42 -22.92
C ARG A 240 -12.38 22.38 -22.29
N CYS A 241 -11.86 23.55 -21.92
CA CYS A 241 -12.62 24.58 -21.24
C CYS A 241 -12.56 25.89 -22.00
N ASP A 242 -13.71 26.52 -22.13
CA ASP A 242 -13.86 27.85 -22.69
C ASP A 242 -14.93 28.60 -21.91
N ILE A 243 -14.89 29.94 -21.94
CA ILE A 243 -15.85 30.78 -21.23
C ILE A 243 -16.53 31.70 -22.23
N ASP A 244 -17.84 31.89 -22.05
CA ASP A 244 -18.63 32.75 -22.93
C ASP A 244 -18.28 34.24 -22.83
N GLN A 245 -17.64 34.66 -21.73
CA GLN A 245 -17.27 36.04 -21.48
C GLN A 245 -15.88 36.15 -20.84
N GLU A 246 -14.89 36.50 -21.65
CA GLU A 246 -13.50 36.72 -21.20
C GLU A 246 -13.31 38.07 -20.50
N ARG A 247 -14.14 39.07 -20.83
CA ARG A 247 -14.04 40.44 -20.30
C ARG A 247 -15.04 40.69 -19.19
N ILE A 248 -14.58 40.82 -17.96
CA ILE A 248 -15.42 41.04 -16.77
C ILE A 248 -14.95 42.27 -16.00
N ARG A 249 -15.84 42.89 -15.21
CA ARG A 249 -15.50 44.12 -14.47
C ARG A 249 -14.90 43.80 -13.10
N HIS A 250 -13.82 44.49 -12.75
CA HIS A 250 -13.22 44.39 -11.41
C HIS A 250 -14.22 44.73 -10.30
N GLY A 251 -14.18 43.98 -9.21
CA GLY A 251 -15.03 44.20 -8.03
C GLY A 251 -16.53 43.95 -8.25
N ARG A 252 -16.93 43.33 -9.37
CA ARG A 252 -18.34 43.04 -9.70
C ARG A 252 -18.54 41.57 -10.02
N TRP A 253 -19.52 40.97 -9.33
CA TRP A 253 -20.02 39.64 -9.65
C TRP A 253 -20.61 39.60 -11.06
N THR A 254 -20.03 38.77 -11.91
CA THR A 254 -20.47 38.51 -13.29
C THR A 254 -20.81 37.04 -13.43
N LYS A 255 -22.01 36.73 -13.93
CA LYS A 255 -22.36 35.36 -14.30
C LYS A 255 -21.67 35.00 -15.60
N ILE A 256 -21.02 33.84 -15.64
CA ILE A 256 -20.38 33.29 -16.82
C ILE A 256 -20.83 31.85 -17.05
N ARG A 257 -20.67 31.38 -18.29
CA ARG A 257 -20.91 30.00 -18.69
C ARG A 257 -19.58 29.37 -19.08
N LEU A 258 -19.13 28.45 -18.24
CA LEU A 258 -18.01 27.59 -18.55
C LEU A 258 -18.51 26.47 -19.47
N GLN A 259 -18.03 26.48 -20.70
CA GLN A 259 -18.27 25.41 -21.67
C GLN A 259 -17.18 24.36 -21.48
N VAL A 260 -17.58 23.16 -21.07
CA VAL A 260 -16.69 22.03 -20.89
C VAL A 260 -16.98 21.02 -21.99
N ARG A 261 -16.01 20.83 -22.87
CA ARG A 261 -16.09 19.84 -23.95
C ARG A 261 -15.29 18.61 -23.55
N ASN A 262 -15.93 17.46 -23.55
CA ASN A 262 -15.30 16.18 -23.29
C ASN A 262 -15.01 15.47 -24.62
N ASP A 263 -13.77 15.53 -25.10
CA ASP A 263 -13.36 14.82 -26.32
C ASP A 263 -12.96 13.35 -26.05
N SER A 264 -13.13 12.86 -24.83
CA SER A 264 -12.85 11.47 -24.47
C SER A 264 -14.04 10.55 -24.74
N ASP A 265 -13.76 9.25 -24.81
CA ASP A 265 -14.77 8.19 -24.91
C ASP A 265 -15.36 7.78 -23.55
N LEU A 266 -14.98 8.48 -22.47
CA LEU A 266 -15.41 8.20 -21.10
C LEU A 266 -16.37 9.28 -20.61
N ASP A 267 -17.40 8.84 -19.88
CA ASP A 267 -18.26 9.75 -19.12
C ASP A 267 -17.58 10.14 -17.80
N PHE A 268 -17.72 11.40 -17.39
CA PHE A 268 -17.35 11.86 -16.05
C PHE A 268 -18.61 12.25 -15.27
N PRO A 269 -19.26 11.29 -14.57
CA PRO A 269 -20.44 11.55 -13.77
C PRO A 269 -20.09 12.26 -12.46
N ASP A 270 -20.91 13.23 -12.04
CA ASP A 270 -20.74 13.93 -10.75
C ASP A 270 -19.33 14.49 -10.53
N VAL A 271 -18.67 14.96 -11.60
CA VAL A 271 -17.35 15.55 -11.52
C VAL A 271 -17.42 16.87 -10.74
N THR A 272 -16.50 17.02 -9.79
CA THR A 272 -16.36 18.27 -9.06
C THR A 272 -15.54 19.24 -9.90
N VAL A 273 -16.14 20.38 -10.23
CA VAL A 273 -15.47 21.49 -10.91
C VAL A 273 -15.05 22.51 -9.86
N THR A 274 -13.75 22.78 -9.81
CA THR A 274 -13.15 23.81 -8.95
C THR A 274 -12.48 24.86 -9.81
N VAL A 275 -12.61 26.12 -9.39
CA VAL A 275 -12.00 27.26 -10.09
C VAL A 275 -11.16 28.04 -9.07
N SER A 276 -9.87 28.21 -9.39
CA SER A 276 -8.89 28.96 -8.60
C SER A 276 -8.23 30.06 -9.43
N GLY A 277 -7.51 30.96 -8.77
CA GLY A 277 -6.84 32.12 -9.38
C GLY A 277 -7.20 33.44 -8.69
N PRO A 278 -6.88 34.60 -9.29
CA PRO A 278 -7.18 35.91 -8.74
C PRO A 278 -8.67 36.31 -8.92
N VAL A 279 -9.58 35.40 -8.59
CA VAL A 279 -11.03 35.55 -8.67
C VAL A 279 -11.70 34.95 -7.44
N GLN A 280 -12.81 35.52 -7.01
CA GLN A 280 -13.77 34.85 -6.13
C GLN A 280 -14.83 34.14 -6.99
N VAL A 281 -15.27 32.96 -6.55
CA VAL A 281 -16.14 32.09 -7.34
C VAL A 281 -17.39 31.70 -6.54
N LEU A 282 -18.56 31.74 -7.18
CA LEU A 282 -19.82 31.25 -6.65
C LEU A 282 -20.57 30.37 -7.67
N PRO A 283 -21.08 29.18 -7.27
CA PRO A 283 -20.81 28.53 -5.99
C PRO A 283 -19.35 28.07 -5.89
N ALA A 284 -18.83 27.89 -4.68
CA ALA A 284 -17.43 27.49 -4.45
C ALA A 284 -17.11 26.07 -4.93
N MET A 285 -18.15 25.23 -5.10
CA MET A 285 -18.03 23.86 -5.58
C MET A 285 -19.24 23.54 -6.46
N ILE A 286 -19.00 22.94 -7.62
CA ILE A 286 -20.02 22.57 -8.59
C ILE A 286 -19.86 21.09 -8.90
N SER A 287 -20.95 20.34 -8.88
CA SER A 287 -21.00 18.99 -9.44
C SER A 287 -21.69 19.04 -10.80
N ALA A 288 -21.10 18.40 -11.80
CA ALA A 288 -21.64 18.30 -13.15
C ALA A 288 -21.38 16.92 -13.75
N THR A 289 -22.26 16.47 -14.64
CA THR A 289 -21.99 15.30 -15.49
C THR A 289 -21.42 15.80 -16.82
N LEU A 290 -20.26 15.27 -17.22
CA LEU A 290 -19.64 15.51 -18.53
C LEU A 290 -19.73 14.24 -19.38
N PRO A 291 -20.74 14.11 -20.25
CA PRO A 291 -20.89 12.93 -21.10
C PRO A 291 -19.75 12.84 -22.13
N ALA A 292 -19.41 11.62 -22.55
CA ALA A 292 -18.43 11.34 -23.58
C ALA A 292 -18.79 12.04 -24.90
N GLN A 293 -17.80 12.63 -25.56
CA GLN A 293 -17.95 13.30 -26.87
C GLN A 293 -18.97 14.44 -26.92
N GLU A 294 -19.35 15.01 -25.77
CA GLU A 294 -20.35 16.08 -25.67
C GLU A 294 -19.80 17.37 -25.03
N THR A 295 -20.57 18.45 -25.12
CA THR A 295 -20.29 19.73 -24.48
C THR A 295 -21.34 20.03 -23.42
N THR A 296 -20.88 20.28 -22.20
CA THR A 296 -21.72 20.64 -21.06
C THR A 296 -21.50 22.09 -20.69
N ILE A 297 -22.57 22.77 -20.28
CA ILE A 297 -22.51 24.15 -19.78
C ILE A 297 -22.58 24.13 -18.26
N VAL A 298 -21.57 24.71 -17.62
CA VAL A 298 -21.50 24.91 -16.18
C VAL A 298 -21.67 26.40 -15.89
N GLU A 299 -22.75 26.77 -15.20
CA GLU A 299 -23.01 28.17 -14.84
C GLU A 299 -22.34 28.51 -13.50
N LEU A 300 -21.57 29.60 -13.49
CA LEU A 300 -20.89 30.09 -12.30
C LEU A 300 -20.81 31.62 -12.30
N ALA A 301 -20.50 32.21 -11.16
CA ALA A 301 -20.29 33.65 -11.01
C ALA A 301 -18.88 33.94 -10.54
N LEU A 302 -18.22 34.89 -11.20
CA LEU A 302 -16.87 35.33 -10.88
C LEU A 302 -16.87 36.78 -10.40
N ASN A 303 -15.97 37.09 -9.46
CA ASN A 303 -15.63 38.44 -9.07
C ASN A 303 -14.10 38.60 -9.05
N PRO A 304 -13.50 39.32 -10.02
CA PRO A 304 -12.06 39.54 -10.08
C PRO A 304 -11.50 40.23 -8.85
N ALA A 305 -10.39 39.70 -8.33
CA ALA A 305 -9.60 40.34 -7.29
C ALA A 305 -8.60 41.36 -7.88
N ASP A 306 -8.07 41.08 -9.09
CA ASP A 306 -7.07 41.89 -9.77
C ASP A 306 -7.60 42.54 -11.06
N ILE A 307 -6.92 43.59 -11.54
CA ILE A 307 -7.20 44.30 -12.79
C ILE A 307 -6.19 43.85 -13.85
N GLY A 308 -6.63 43.74 -15.11
CA GLY A 308 -5.80 43.32 -16.24
C GLY A 308 -6.04 41.87 -16.64
N GLU A 309 -5.12 41.31 -17.43
CA GLU A 309 -5.20 39.94 -17.92
C GLU A 309 -4.59 38.95 -16.92
N PHE A 310 -5.31 37.88 -16.61
CA PHE A 310 -4.83 36.79 -15.76
C PHE A 310 -5.47 35.45 -16.12
N PRO A 311 -4.79 34.33 -15.87
CA PRO A 311 -5.39 33.02 -15.99
C PRO A 311 -6.23 32.68 -14.75
N ILE A 312 -7.35 32.00 -14.98
CA ILE A 312 -8.00 31.17 -13.97
C ILE A 312 -7.68 29.71 -14.23
N GLU A 313 -7.56 28.97 -13.15
CA GLU A 313 -7.26 27.55 -13.12
C GLU A 313 -8.57 26.79 -12.90
N ILE A 314 -8.84 25.79 -13.73
CA ILE A 314 -10.03 24.96 -13.67
C ILE A 314 -9.58 23.52 -13.51
N ALA A 315 -9.98 22.90 -12.41
CA ALA A 315 -9.70 21.49 -12.13
C ALA A 315 -10.99 20.69 -12.05
N PHE A 316 -10.96 19.51 -12.66
CA PHE A 316 -12.02 18.52 -12.66
C PHE A 316 -11.57 17.34 -11.83
N VAL A 317 -12.40 16.87 -10.90
CA VAL A 317 -12.06 15.73 -10.04
C VAL A 317 -13.29 14.86 -9.84
N LEU A 318 -13.26 13.62 -10.33
CA LEU A 318 -14.26 12.61 -9.96
C LEU A 318 -14.07 12.20 -8.48
N PRO A 319 -15.14 11.83 -7.77
CA PRO A 319 -15.04 11.35 -6.40
C PRO A 319 -14.00 10.21 -6.23
N GLU A 320 -13.96 9.27 -7.17
CA GLU A 320 -13.01 8.15 -7.20
C GLU A 320 -11.56 8.57 -7.51
N ASP A 321 -11.37 9.62 -8.31
CA ASP A 321 -10.05 10.12 -8.73
C ASP A 321 -9.46 11.13 -7.73
N GLN A 322 -10.14 11.37 -6.61
CA GLN A 322 -9.66 12.28 -5.57
C GLN A 322 -8.26 11.92 -5.06
N ILE A 323 -7.92 10.63 -5.05
CA ILE A 323 -6.58 10.16 -4.67
C ILE A 323 -5.48 10.52 -5.66
N LEU A 324 -5.88 10.92 -6.87
CA LEU A 324 -5.02 11.28 -7.99
C LEU A 324 -5.05 12.78 -8.28
N ALA A 325 -5.71 13.60 -7.45
CA ALA A 325 -5.97 15.01 -7.74
C ALA A 325 -4.70 15.81 -8.12
N GLU A 326 -3.54 15.52 -7.52
CA GLU A 326 -2.26 16.17 -7.88
C GLU A 326 -1.73 15.82 -9.28
N TRP A 327 -2.21 14.72 -9.90
CA TRP A 327 -1.85 14.29 -11.26
C TRP A 327 -2.83 14.82 -12.31
N LEU A 328 -4.01 15.25 -11.89
CA LEU A 328 -5.04 15.68 -12.82
C LEU A 328 -4.64 17.03 -13.45
N PRO A 329 -4.89 17.21 -14.75
CA PRO A 329 -4.51 18.42 -15.45
C PRO A 329 -5.31 19.63 -14.93
N ILE A 330 -4.61 20.75 -14.79
CA ILE A 330 -5.24 22.06 -14.54
C ILE A 330 -5.43 22.76 -15.88
N HIS A 331 -6.67 23.08 -16.21
CA HIS A 331 -7.01 23.82 -17.41
C HIS A 331 -6.92 25.31 -17.13
N HIS A 332 -6.29 26.06 -18.05
CA HIS A 332 -6.11 27.50 -17.89
C HIS A 332 -6.99 28.23 -18.88
N VAL A 333 -7.81 29.16 -18.37
CA VAL A 333 -8.64 30.04 -19.17
C VAL A 333 -8.26 31.49 -18.84
N TRP A 334 -8.05 32.31 -19.85
CA TRP A 334 -7.66 33.70 -19.66
C TRP A 334 -8.88 34.61 -19.49
N LEU A 335 -8.79 35.51 -18.51
CA LEU A 335 -9.76 36.57 -18.26
C LEU A 335 -9.09 37.93 -18.36
N GLU A 336 -9.84 38.92 -18.82
CA GLU A 336 -9.46 40.33 -18.77
C GLU A 336 -10.41 41.05 -17.78
N SER A 337 -9.85 41.52 -16.66
CA SER A 337 -10.58 42.34 -15.71
C SER A 337 -10.43 43.82 -16.05
N LEU A 338 -11.55 44.44 -16.39
CA LEU A 338 -11.62 45.86 -16.76
C LEU A 338 -11.73 46.73 -15.49
N GLU A 339 -11.08 47.90 -15.51
CA GLU A 339 -11.27 48.92 -14.48
C GLU A 339 -12.76 49.22 -14.28
N PRO A 340 -13.21 49.48 -13.04
CA PRO A 340 -14.56 49.95 -12.81
C PRO A 340 -14.76 51.28 -13.52
N ASP A 341 -15.89 51.44 -14.22
CA ASP A 341 -16.25 52.72 -14.85
C ASP A 341 -16.07 53.84 -13.83
N ARG A 342 -15.20 54.82 -14.12
CA ARG A 342 -15.13 56.04 -13.31
C ARG A 342 -16.51 56.67 -13.35
N ALA A 343 -17.20 56.68 -12.21
CA ALA A 343 -18.46 57.40 -12.08
C ALA A 343 -18.24 58.86 -12.52
N PRO A 344 -19.14 59.44 -13.34
CA PRO A 344 -19.01 60.80 -13.84
C PRO A 344 -19.02 61.85 -12.72
#